data_AF-A0A0E3SBJ4-F1
#
_entry.id   AF-A0A0E3SBJ4-F1
#
_cell.length_a   1.000
_cell.length_b   1.000
_cell.length_c   1.000
_cell.angle_alpha   90.00
_cell.angle_beta   90.00
_cell.angle_gamma   90.00
#
_symmetry.space_group_name_H-M   'P 1'
#
loop_
_entity.id
_entity.type
_entity.pdbx_description
1 polymer ?
#
loop_
_entity_poly.entity_id
_entity_poly.type
_entity_poly.pdbx_seq_one_letter_code
_entity_poly.pdbx_strand_id
1 'polypeptide(L)'
;MAQEIKEQIEVDKQIVNKKQVNDKEQIDYKKQDNKKQIDDLISESDIMLESLREFFYSVPIQCDPHLGAGVGSVSDLPKMWEHDPDMKFDPFEDPTLCYRWFKLTNDQFLVQDDLFRRYINWALSSRDFIEKLLPEKLNDFDEESKTVRNWIEMSKRLPSDDNAEMFLQFKRHFISQQNIIFALLEKIQ
;
A
#
# COMPACT_ATOMS: atom_id res chain seq x y z
N MET A 1 27.17 -45.15 -41.39
CA MET A 1 27.31 -45.40 -39.93
C MET A 1 27.97 -44.26 -39.16
N ALA A 2 29.26 -43.94 -39.31
CA ALA A 2 29.90 -42.88 -38.51
C ALA A 2 29.42 -41.44 -38.85
N GLN A 3 28.95 -41.21 -40.08
CA GLN A 3 28.51 -39.90 -40.57
C GLN A 3 27.06 -39.59 -40.18
N GLU A 4 26.17 -40.60 -40.25
CA GLU A 4 24.78 -40.50 -39.78
C GLU A 4 24.69 -40.23 -38.27
N ILE A 5 25.59 -40.82 -37.46
CA ILE A 5 25.64 -40.57 -36.01
C ILE A 5 26.05 -39.11 -35.71
N LYS A 6 26.96 -38.53 -36.51
CA LYS A 6 27.37 -37.12 -36.34
C LYS A 6 26.24 -36.15 -36.69
N GLU A 7 25.54 -36.40 -37.79
CA GLU A 7 24.41 -35.57 -38.22
C GLU A 7 23.26 -35.61 -37.20
N GLN A 8 22.96 -36.78 -36.64
CA GLN A 8 21.93 -36.92 -35.61
C GLN A 8 22.27 -36.13 -34.32
N ILE A 9 23.53 -36.20 -33.87
CA ILE A 9 24.00 -35.45 -32.68
C ILE A 9 23.93 -33.93 -32.92
N GLU A 10 24.16 -33.46 -34.15
CA GLU A 10 24.13 -32.05 -34.50
C GLU A 10 22.70 -31.50 -34.55
N VAL A 11 21.75 -32.30 -35.05
CA VAL A 11 20.32 -31.99 -35.00
C VAL A 11 19.81 -31.95 -33.55
N ASP A 12 20.17 -32.93 -32.73
CA ASP A 12 19.76 -32.96 -31.32
C ASP A 12 20.30 -31.75 -30.53
N LYS A 13 21.54 -31.34 -30.79
CA LYS A 13 22.11 -30.10 -30.22
C LYS A 13 21.37 -28.84 -30.64
N GLN A 14 20.96 -28.75 -31.91
CA GLN A 14 20.18 -27.60 -32.40
C GLN A 14 18.79 -27.54 -31.77
N ILE A 15 18.13 -28.69 -31.56
CA ILE A 15 16.82 -28.78 -30.90
C ILE A 15 16.93 -28.36 -29.43
N VAL A 16 17.94 -28.86 -28.71
CA VAL A 16 18.19 -28.49 -27.31
C VAL A 16 18.48 -27.00 -27.18
N ASN A 17 19.31 -26.42 -28.05
CA ASN A 17 19.59 -24.99 -28.05
C ASN A 17 18.33 -24.15 -28.34
N LYS A 18 17.52 -24.52 -29.33
CA LYS A 18 16.27 -23.79 -29.64
C LYS A 18 15.28 -23.83 -28.47
N LYS A 19 15.15 -24.97 -27.79
CA LYS A 19 14.28 -25.10 -26.62
C LYS A 19 14.77 -24.21 -25.46
N GLN A 20 16.08 -24.23 -25.18
CA GLN A 20 16.67 -23.38 -24.14
C GLN A 20 16.55 -21.87 -24.42
N VAL A 21 16.66 -21.46 -25.69
CA VAL A 21 16.45 -20.06 -26.09
C VAL A 21 14.99 -19.65 -25.88
N ASN A 22 14.04 -20.48 -26.30
CA ASN A 22 12.62 -20.21 -26.16
C ASN A 22 12.19 -20.17 -24.67
N ASP A 23 12.74 -21.06 -23.84
CA ASP A 23 12.48 -21.08 -22.39
C ASP A 23 13.06 -19.81 -21.71
N LYS A 24 14.23 -19.32 -22.15
CA LYS A 24 14.82 -18.07 -21.64
C LYS A 24 14.01 -16.84 -22.05
N GLU A 25 13.62 -16.73 -23.31
CA GLU A 25 12.80 -15.63 -23.82
C GLU A 25 11.44 -15.55 -23.08
N GLN A 26 10.81 -16.69 -22.78
CA GLN A 26 9.58 -16.73 -21.99
C GLN A 26 9.78 -16.30 -20.53
N ILE A 27 10.91 -16.68 -19.92
CA ILE A 27 11.24 -16.26 -18.55
C ILE A 27 11.49 -14.75 -18.50
N ASP A 28 12.24 -14.21 -19.46
CA ASP A 28 12.54 -12.77 -19.53
C ASP A 28 11.28 -11.94 -19.78
N TYR A 29 10.39 -12.38 -20.67
CA TYR A 29 9.10 -11.73 -20.91
C TYR A 29 8.23 -11.71 -19.65
N LYS A 30 8.13 -12.85 -18.94
CA LYS A 30 7.35 -12.95 -17.70
C LYS A 30 7.93 -12.09 -16.58
N LYS A 31 9.25 -11.98 -16.47
CA LYS A 31 9.91 -11.07 -15.53
C LYS A 31 9.59 -9.61 -15.85
N GLN A 32 9.61 -9.23 -17.13
CA GLN A 32 9.29 -7.88 -17.55
C GLN A 32 7.83 -7.51 -17.31
N ASP A 33 6.90 -8.45 -17.55
CA ASP A 33 5.46 -8.27 -17.27
C ASP A 33 5.20 -8.13 -15.77
N ASN A 34 5.78 -9.01 -14.94
CA ASN A 34 5.70 -8.90 -13.49
C ASN A 34 6.27 -7.57 -12.99
N LYS A 35 7.42 -7.13 -13.52
CA LYS A 35 8.02 -5.85 -13.14
C LYS A 35 7.05 -4.70 -13.39
N LYS A 36 6.46 -4.65 -14.57
CA LYS A 36 5.49 -3.62 -14.94
C LYS A 36 4.27 -3.64 -14.01
N GLN A 37 3.74 -4.81 -13.71
CA GLN A 37 2.58 -4.94 -12.81
C GLN A 37 2.91 -4.47 -11.39
N ILE A 38 4.14 -4.66 -10.91
CA ILE A 38 4.58 -4.15 -9.61
C ILE A 38 4.81 -2.64 -9.64
N ASP A 39 5.39 -2.11 -10.72
CA ASP A 39 5.51 -0.66 -10.92
C ASP A 39 4.12 0.01 -10.94
N ASP A 40 3.12 -0.63 -11.56
CA ASP A 40 1.73 -0.18 -11.56
C ASP A 40 1.13 -0.19 -10.14
N LEU A 41 1.38 -1.25 -9.34
CA LEU A 41 0.93 -1.33 -7.94
C LEU A 41 1.56 -0.26 -7.06
N ILE A 42 2.85 0.04 -7.26
CA ILE A 42 3.56 1.12 -6.56
C ILE A 42 2.93 2.46 -6.92
N SER A 43 2.77 2.72 -8.21
CA SER A 43 2.17 3.97 -8.71
C SER A 43 0.75 4.16 -8.18
N GLU A 44 -0.07 3.11 -8.17
CA GLU A 44 -1.42 3.16 -7.61
C GLU A 44 -1.39 3.46 -6.11
N SER A 45 -0.45 2.84 -5.38
CA SER A 45 -0.30 3.06 -3.94
C SER A 45 0.08 4.50 -3.60
N ASP A 46 0.97 5.13 -4.38
CA ASP A 46 1.35 6.53 -4.19
C ASP A 46 0.16 7.48 -4.45
N ILE A 47 -0.61 7.21 -5.50
CA ILE A 47 -1.84 7.97 -5.78
C ILE A 47 -2.83 7.83 -4.62
N MET A 48 -3.00 6.61 -4.07
CA MET A 48 -3.90 6.39 -2.93
C MET A 48 -3.41 7.11 -1.67
N LEU A 49 -2.10 7.10 -1.39
CA LEU A 49 -1.53 7.83 -0.25
C LEU A 49 -1.78 9.34 -0.38
N GLU A 50 -1.60 9.89 -1.58
CA GLU A 50 -1.89 11.30 -1.86
C GLU A 50 -3.39 11.59 -1.73
N SER A 51 -4.26 10.74 -2.27
CA SER A 51 -5.71 10.92 -2.12
C SER A 51 -6.17 10.83 -0.66
N LEU A 52 -5.53 9.98 0.15
CA LEU A 52 -5.75 9.90 1.58
C LEU A 52 -5.32 11.20 2.29
N ARG A 53 -4.20 11.78 1.87
CA ARG A 53 -3.71 13.07 2.37
C ARG A 53 -4.68 14.21 2.03
N GLU A 54 -5.10 14.30 0.77
CA GLU A 54 -6.09 15.29 0.33
C GLU A 54 -7.41 15.14 1.09
N PHE A 55 -7.86 13.90 1.27
CA PHE A 55 -9.03 13.60 2.08
C PHE A 55 -8.83 14.09 3.51
N PHE A 56 -7.66 13.85 4.10
CA PHE A 56 -7.34 14.28 5.46
C PHE A 56 -7.46 15.78 5.65
N TYR A 57 -6.97 16.58 4.70
CA TYR A 57 -7.11 18.03 4.73
C TYR A 57 -8.51 18.54 4.39
N SER A 58 -9.33 17.72 3.73
CA SER A 58 -10.69 18.11 3.36
C SER A 58 -11.65 18.11 4.55
N VAL A 59 -11.36 17.34 5.60
CA VAL A 59 -12.27 17.20 6.74
C VAL A 59 -12.04 18.34 7.74
N PRO A 60 -13.09 19.14 8.06
CA PRO A 60 -12.97 20.15 9.09
C PRO A 60 -12.56 19.53 10.43
N ILE A 61 -11.75 20.26 11.19
CA ILE A 61 -11.31 19.88 12.54
C ILE A 61 -11.64 20.99 13.55
N GLN A 62 -11.87 20.61 14.80
CA GLN A 62 -12.05 21.54 15.92
C GLN A 62 -11.13 21.15 17.07
N CYS A 63 -10.41 22.12 17.64
CA CYS A 63 -9.65 21.90 18.87
C CYS A 63 -10.62 21.61 20.04
N ASP A 64 -10.32 20.61 20.86
CA ASP A 64 -11.13 20.24 22.01
C ASP A 64 -11.26 21.44 22.96
N PRO A 65 -12.49 21.95 23.18
CA PRO A 65 -12.70 23.13 24.01
C PRO A 65 -12.39 22.91 25.50
N HIS A 66 -12.21 21.66 25.95
CA HIS A 66 -11.90 21.32 27.34
C HIS A 66 -10.40 21.34 27.67
N LEU A 67 -9.52 21.43 26.67
CA LEU A 67 -8.07 21.41 26.87
C LEU A 67 -7.44 22.79 27.12
N GLY A 68 -8.26 23.83 27.30
CA GLY A 68 -7.84 25.11 27.87
C GLY A 68 -6.87 25.92 27.00
N ALA A 69 -7.40 26.66 26.02
CA ALA A 69 -6.78 27.82 25.36
C ALA A 69 -5.25 27.74 25.06
N GLY A 70 -4.76 26.58 24.64
CA GLY A 70 -3.55 26.42 23.84
C GLY A 70 -3.99 26.11 22.41
N VAL A 71 -4.12 27.15 21.60
CA VAL A 71 -4.81 27.10 20.30
C VAL A 71 -3.97 26.34 19.28
N GLY A 72 -4.32 25.09 19.03
CA GLY A 72 -3.95 24.43 17.78
C GLY A 72 -4.66 25.13 16.61
N SER A 73 -3.91 25.61 15.63
CA SER A 73 -4.45 26.28 14.44
C SER A 73 -4.74 25.26 13.34
N VAL A 74 -5.67 25.54 12.44
CA VAL A 74 -5.88 24.74 11.20
C VAL A 74 -4.58 24.62 10.39
N SER A 75 -3.65 25.57 10.56
CA SER A 75 -2.30 25.53 10.00
C SER A 75 -1.39 24.42 10.55
N ASP A 76 -1.80 23.69 11.59
CA ASP A 76 -1.01 22.59 12.16
C ASP A 76 -1.41 21.22 11.59
N LEU A 77 -2.51 21.12 10.84
CA LEU A 77 -2.88 19.91 10.09
C LEU A 77 -1.76 19.38 9.18
N PRO A 78 -1.01 20.22 8.43
CA PRO A 78 0.11 19.75 7.63
C PRO A 78 1.16 19.03 8.45
N LYS A 79 1.45 19.53 9.66
CA LYS A 79 2.40 18.91 10.57
C LYS A 79 1.89 17.56 11.07
N MET A 80 0.57 17.41 11.24
CA MET A 80 -0.04 16.15 11.65
C MET A 80 0.18 15.03 10.63
N TRP A 81 -0.07 15.34 9.35
CA TRP A 81 0.18 14.39 8.28
C TRP A 81 1.67 14.10 8.10
N GLU A 82 2.53 15.09 8.36
CA GLU A 82 3.99 14.94 8.25
C GLU A 82 4.61 14.16 9.42
N HIS A 83 3.87 13.88 10.51
CA HIS A 83 4.40 13.05 11.59
C HIS A 83 4.81 11.68 11.09
N ASP A 84 5.93 11.23 11.66
CA ASP A 84 6.44 9.89 11.46
C ASP A 84 5.39 8.89 11.97
N PRO A 85 4.92 7.97 11.11
CA PRO A 85 3.95 6.95 11.50
C PRO A 85 4.44 6.04 12.64
N ASP A 86 5.76 5.95 12.89
CA ASP A 86 6.34 5.17 13.99
C ASP A 86 6.59 5.99 15.27
N MET A 87 6.29 7.29 15.26
CA MET A 87 6.35 8.12 16.46
C MET A 87 5.32 7.63 17.47
N LYS A 88 5.77 7.26 18.67
CA LYS A 88 4.86 7.02 19.79
C LYS A 88 4.28 8.37 20.20
N PHE A 89 3.03 8.58 19.84
CA PHE A 89 2.28 9.75 20.24
C PHE A 89 2.04 9.73 21.76
N ASP A 90 2.59 10.70 22.48
CA ASP A 90 2.16 11.01 23.84
C ASP A 90 1.04 12.07 23.76
N PRO A 91 -0.21 11.71 24.14
CA PRO A 91 -1.36 12.63 24.13
C PRO A 91 -1.15 13.89 24.98
N PHE A 92 -0.19 13.89 25.91
CA PHE A 92 0.13 15.03 26.76
C PHE A 92 1.29 15.89 26.23
N GLU A 93 2.07 15.41 25.25
CA GLU A 93 3.19 16.17 24.67
C GLU A 93 2.86 16.77 23.29
N ASP A 94 1.88 16.22 22.56
CA ASP A 94 1.51 16.72 21.23
C ASP A 94 0.12 17.39 21.20
N PRO A 95 0.03 18.73 21.16
CA PRO A 95 -1.24 19.45 21.11
C PRO A 95 -2.05 19.16 19.84
N THR A 96 -1.48 18.51 18.82
CA THR A 96 -2.21 18.11 17.62
C THR A 96 -3.17 16.94 17.85
N LEU A 97 -3.05 16.19 18.94
CA LEU A 97 -4.02 15.15 19.32
C LEU A 97 -5.29 15.72 19.96
N CYS A 98 -5.33 17.04 20.17
CA CYS A 98 -6.47 17.76 20.71
C CYS A 98 -7.54 18.07 19.66
N TYR A 99 -7.39 17.63 18.40
CA TYR A 99 -8.36 17.93 17.34
C TYR A 99 -9.44 16.85 17.23
N ARG A 100 -10.69 17.28 17.40
CA ARG A 100 -11.87 16.51 17.03
C ARG A 100 -12.16 16.71 15.55
N TRP A 101 -12.32 15.61 14.84
CA TRP A 101 -12.73 15.61 13.44
C TRP A 101 -14.24 15.72 13.33
N PHE A 102 -14.73 16.59 12.45
CA PHE A 102 -16.16 16.66 12.22
C PHE A 102 -16.68 15.38 11.57
N LYS A 103 -17.97 15.12 11.78
CA LYS A 103 -18.69 14.10 11.01
C LYS A 103 -18.53 14.39 9.50
N LEU A 104 -18.17 13.36 8.74
CA LEU A 104 -18.05 13.47 7.30
C LEU A 104 -19.38 13.94 6.67
N THR A 105 -19.26 14.87 5.74
CA THR A 105 -20.33 15.19 4.79
C THR A 105 -20.60 14.00 3.86
N ASN A 106 -21.74 13.99 3.18
CA ASN A 106 -22.05 12.93 2.21
C ASN A 106 -20.98 12.81 1.12
N ASP A 107 -20.48 13.94 0.61
CA ASP A 107 -19.45 13.95 -0.43
C ASP A 107 -18.13 13.36 0.08
N GLN A 108 -17.74 13.71 1.31
CA GLN A 108 -16.56 13.12 1.97
C GLN A 108 -16.73 11.61 2.21
N PHE A 109 -17.94 11.16 2.56
CA PHE A 109 -18.20 9.74 2.72
C PHE A 109 -18.04 8.97 1.39
N LEU A 110 -18.45 9.56 0.27
CA LEU A 110 -18.26 8.98 -1.06
C LEU A 110 -16.77 8.91 -1.45
N VAL A 111 -15.98 9.94 -1.15
CA VAL A 111 -14.53 9.94 -1.37
C VAL A 111 -13.86 8.85 -0.53
N GLN A 112 -14.24 8.72 0.74
CA GLN A 112 -13.75 7.66 1.62
C GLN A 112 -14.09 6.26 1.07
N ASP A 113 -15.34 6.04 0.64
CA ASP A 113 -15.77 4.72 0.12
C ASP A 113 -15.01 4.35 -1.17
N ASP A 114 -14.76 5.32 -2.05
CA ASP A 114 -13.92 5.10 -3.24
C ASP A 114 -12.48 4.73 -2.86
N LEU A 115 -11.87 5.46 -1.93
CA LEU A 115 -10.51 5.16 -1.43
C LEU A 115 -10.43 3.75 -0.85
N PHE A 116 -11.41 3.35 -0.06
CA PHE A 116 -11.44 2.02 0.54
C PHE A 116 -11.65 0.92 -0.48
N ARG A 117 -12.48 1.15 -1.50
CA ARG A 117 -12.66 0.21 -2.61
C ARG A 117 -11.36 0.03 -3.39
N ARG A 118 -10.66 1.13 -3.70
CA ARG A 118 -9.36 1.11 -4.38
C ARG A 118 -8.33 0.34 -3.55
N TYR A 119 -8.25 0.63 -2.25
CA TYR A 119 -7.38 -0.09 -1.33
C TYR A 119 -7.66 -1.61 -1.32
N ILE A 120 -8.93 -2.04 -1.25
CA ILE A 120 -9.28 -3.46 -1.24
C ILE A 120 -8.80 -4.16 -2.51
N ASN A 121 -8.98 -3.54 -3.67
CA ASN A 121 -8.53 -4.10 -4.95
C ASN A 121 -7.00 -4.17 -5.01
N TRP A 122 -6.33 -3.07 -4.67
CA TRP A 122 -4.87 -2.99 -4.61
C TRP A 122 -4.28 -4.03 -3.66
N ALA A 123 -4.87 -4.22 -2.47
CA ALA A 123 -4.39 -5.18 -1.49
C ALA A 123 -4.53 -6.62 -1.98
N LEU A 124 -5.63 -6.95 -2.68
CA LEU A 124 -5.81 -8.27 -3.30
C LEU A 124 -4.77 -8.53 -4.39
N SER A 125 -4.58 -7.58 -5.31
CA SER A 125 -3.58 -7.70 -6.37
C SER A 125 -2.16 -7.80 -5.82
N SER A 126 -1.83 -6.98 -4.82
CA SER A 126 -0.56 -7.00 -4.11
C SER A 126 -0.27 -8.34 -3.45
N ARG A 127 -1.27 -8.90 -2.75
CA ARG A 127 -1.16 -10.20 -2.07
C ARG A 127 -0.77 -11.31 -3.04
N ASP A 128 -1.35 -11.33 -4.24
CA ASP A 128 -1.02 -12.32 -5.27
C ASP A 128 0.44 -12.28 -5.71
N PHE A 129 1.08 -11.11 -5.73
CA PHE A 129 2.52 -11.00 -6.03
C PHE A 129 3.38 -11.38 -4.84
N ILE A 130 2.99 -10.97 -3.64
CA ILE A 130 3.71 -11.32 -2.41
C ILE A 130 3.73 -12.84 -2.25
N GLU A 131 2.61 -13.52 -2.42
CA GLU A 131 2.53 -14.99 -2.34
C GLU A 131 3.47 -15.69 -3.34
N LYS A 132 3.66 -15.10 -4.53
CA LYS A 132 4.50 -15.67 -5.59
C LYS A 132 5.99 -15.34 -5.45
N LEU A 133 6.33 -14.13 -5.01
CA LEU A 133 7.68 -13.57 -5.12
C LEU A 133 8.35 -13.30 -3.77
N LEU A 134 7.56 -13.11 -2.72
CA LEU A 134 8.04 -12.79 -1.37
C LEU A 134 7.15 -13.46 -0.29
N PRO A 135 6.95 -14.79 -0.35
CA PRO A 135 5.99 -15.49 0.50
C PRO A 135 6.32 -15.35 2.00
N GLU A 136 7.57 -15.12 2.36
CA GLU A 136 7.99 -14.86 3.73
C GLU A 136 7.38 -13.58 4.33
N LYS A 137 6.94 -12.64 3.49
CA LYS A 137 6.27 -11.38 3.90
C LYS A 137 4.74 -11.43 3.81
N LEU A 138 4.17 -12.55 3.37
CA LEU A 138 2.73 -12.67 3.21
C LEU A 138 1.97 -12.50 4.54
N ASN A 139 2.48 -13.09 5.62
CA ASN A 139 1.85 -12.95 6.95
C ASN A 139 1.92 -11.50 7.46
N ASP A 140 3.08 -10.84 7.31
CA ASP A 140 3.25 -9.43 7.68
C ASP A 140 2.22 -8.59 6.92
N PHE A 141 2.11 -8.76 5.60
CA PHE A 141 1.16 -8.05 4.76
C PHE A 141 -0.31 -8.31 5.12
N ASP A 142 -0.68 -9.56 5.41
CA ASP A 142 -2.05 -9.94 5.76
C ASP A 142 -2.48 -9.35 7.13
N GLU A 143 -1.57 -9.26 8.11
CA GLU A 143 -1.85 -8.62 9.40
C GLU A 143 -2.02 -7.10 9.28
N GLU A 144 -1.17 -6.43 8.49
CA GLU A 144 -1.35 -5.02 8.14
C GLU A 144 -2.70 -4.81 7.43
N SER A 145 -3.01 -5.70 6.48
CA SER A 145 -4.25 -5.63 5.70
C SER A 145 -5.50 -5.75 6.55
N LYS A 146 -5.47 -6.67 7.53
CA LYS A 146 -6.55 -6.88 8.49
C LYS A 146 -6.76 -5.65 9.36
N THR A 147 -5.66 -5.03 9.82
CA THR A 147 -5.74 -3.82 10.64
C THR A 147 -6.38 -2.67 9.87
N VAL A 148 -5.95 -2.43 8.63
CA VAL A 148 -6.56 -1.43 7.75
C VAL A 148 -8.04 -1.74 7.48
N ARG A 149 -8.40 -3.00 7.21
CA ARG A 149 -9.81 -3.40 7.00
C ARG A 149 -10.68 -3.18 8.23
N ASN A 150 -10.18 -3.47 9.42
CA ASN A 150 -10.90 -3.20 10.66
C ASN A 150 -11.20 -1.70 10.80
N TRP A 151 -10.24 -0.82 10.46
CA TRP A 151 -10.46 0.62 10.46
C TRP A 151 -11.51 1.07 9.45
N ILE A 152 -11.50 0.50 8.23
CA ILE A 152 -12.53 0.72 7.21
C ILE A 152 -13.92 0.33 7.71
N GLU A 153 -14.04 -0.78 8.43
CA GLU A 153 -15.31 -1.25 8.98
C GLU A 153 -15.77 -0.40 10.16
N MET A 154 -14.84 0.03 11.01
CA MET A 154 -15.11 0.90 12.16
C MET A 154 -15.54 2.31 11.72
N SER A 155 -14.97 2.84 10.64
CA SER A 155 -15.32 4.18 10.15
C SER A 155 -16.78 4.31 9.71
N LYS A 156 -17.41 3.20 9.28
CA LYS A 156 -18.85 3.14 8.98
C LYS A 156 -19.74 3.27 10.23
N ARG A 157 -19.16 3.15 11.43
CA ARG A 157 -19.87 3.03 12.71
C ARG A 157 -19.54 4.14 13.72
N LEU A 158 -18.54 4.99 13.46
CA LEU A 158 -18.03 5.90 14.48
C LEU A 158 -18.78 7.25 14.53
N PRO A 159 -19.22 7.68 15.73
CA PRO A 159 -19.51 9.05 16.02
C PRO A 159 -18.20 9.79 16.36
N SER A 160 -17.71 10.59 15.40
CA SER A 160 -17.01 11.87 15.59
C SER A 160 -15.63 11.93 16.27
N ASP A 161 -15.32 11.21 17.35
CA ASP A 161 -14.30 11.73 18.28
C ASP A 161 -12.86 11.19 18.11
N ASP A 162 -12.64 10.03 17.47
CA ASP A 162 -11.29 9.41 17.33
C ASP A 162 -10.75 9.35 15.88
N ASN A 163 -11.35 10.08 14.94
CA ASN A 163 -11.04 9.86 13.51
C ASN A 163 -9.58 10.21 13.13
N ALA A 164 -8.95 11.19 13.80
CA ALA A 164 -7.56 11.57 13.51
C ALA A 164 -6.59 10.41 13.75
N GLU A 165 -6.72 9.74 14.90
CA GLU A 165 -5.91 8.57 15.23
C GLU A 165 -6.13 7.47 14.20
N MET A 166 -7.38 7.21 13.79
CA MET A 166 -7.65 6.21 12.76
C MET A 166 -6.96 6.50 11.43
N PHE A 167 -6.94 7.76 10.98
CA PHE A 167 -6.28 8.14 9.73
C PHE A 167 -4.76 7.98 9.81
N LEU A 168 -4.16 8.34 10.95
CA LEU A 168 -2.72 8.16 11.17
C LEU A 168 -2.35 6.67 11.30
N GLN A 169 -3.16 5.87 11.98
CA GLN A 169 -2.98 4.41 12.04
C GLN A 169 -3.16 3.79 10.64
N PHE A 170 -4.18 4.19 9.88
CA PHE A 170 -4.34 3.75 8.49
C PHE A 170 -3.09 4.07 7.68
N LYS A 171 -2.60 5.33 7.72
CA LYS A 171 -1.39 5.76 7.01
C LYS A 171 -0.20 4.88 7.37
N ARG A 172 0.01 4.61 8.66
CA ARG A 172 1.11 3.77 9.14
C ARG A 172 1.06 2.37 8.55
N HIS A 173 -0.06 1.68 8.72
CA HIS A 173 -0.22 0.30 8.24
C HIS A 173 -0.14 0.24 6.71
N PHE A 174 -0.70 1.23 6.02
CA PHE A 174 -0.62 1.33 4.56
C PHE A 174 0.82 1.55 4.04
N ILE A 175 1.61 2.42 4.68
CA ILE A 175 3.03 2.61 4.35
C ILE A 175 3.84 1.33 4.60
N SER A 176 3.56 0.61 5.70
CA SER A 176 4.16 -0.70 5.99
C SER A 176 3.93 -1.67 4.83
N GLN A 177 2.70 -1.73 4.31
CA GLN A 177 2.36 -2.54 3.14
C GLN A 177 3.08 -2.07 1.88
N GLN A 178 3.15 -0.75 1.61
CA GLN A 178 3.89 -0.21 0.46
C GLN A 178 5.36 -0.65 0.47
N ASN A 179 6.02 -0.62 1.64
CA ASN A 179 7.41 -1.06 1.79
C ASN A 179 7.58 -2.54 1.41
N ILE A 180 6.60 -3.40 1.72
CA ILE A 180 6.59 -4.80 1.28
C ILE A 180 6.48 -4.89 -0.24
N ILE A 181 5.65 -4.05 -0.88
CA ILE A 181 5.53 -4.01 -2.35
C ILE A 181 6.82 -3.53 -3.01
N PHE A 182 7.46 -2.49 -2.47
CA PHE A 182 8.77 -2.04 -2.94
C PHE A 182 9.81 -3.14 -2.89
N ALA A 183 9.82 -3.96 -1.82
CA ALA A 183 10.72 -5.09 -1.69
C ALA A 183 10.50 -6.17 -2.79
N LEU A 184 9.32 -6.22 -3.43
CA LEU A 184 9.11 -7.13 -4.56
C LEU A 184 9.94 -6.75 -5.79
N LEU A 185 10.25 -5.47 -6.00
CA LEU A 185 11.11 -5.03 -7.11
C LEU A 185 12.51 -5.62 -7.00
N GLU A 186 13.03 -5.76 -5.78
CA GLU A 186 14.34 -6.37 -5.52
C GLU A 186 14.36 -7.87 -5.88
N LYS A 187 13.20 -8.54 -5.93
CA LYS A 187 13.09 -9.95 -6.29
C LYS A 187 12.98 -10.20 -7.79
N ILE A 188 12.70 -9.16 -8.59
CA ILE A 188 12.56 -9.25 -10.04
C ILE A 188 13.85 -8.86 -10.78
N GLN A 189 14.73 -8.09 -10.13
CA GLN A 189 16.08 -7.77 -10.62
C GLN A 189 16.97 -9.01 -10.70
#